data_AF-A0AAN6JAQ3-F1
#
_entry.id   AF-A0AAN6JAQ3-F1
#
_cell.length_a   1.000
_cell.length_b   1.000
_cell.length_c   1.000
_cell.angle_alpha   90.00
_cell.angle_beta   90.00
_cell.angle_gamma   90.00
#
_symmetry.space_group_name_H-M   'P 1'
#
loop_
_entity.id
_entity.type
_entity.pdbx_description
1 polymer ?
#
loop_
_entity_poly.entity_id
_entity_poly.type
_entity_poly.pdbx_seq_one_letter_code
_entity_poly.pdbx_strand_id
1 'polypeptide(L)'
;MSVYTLAAMFIVSCPASNAALPFTSYPSLQVDGSTCTCEEPQCRSPSDVVKRGGGWAAEHHGWPETWRPQQSNSCTPPSPGKSVTFTANNTIPAGSYVTFVSGLSVVSVQGNIDGVNITAAVPTQAMGQTYVFVTSQDEKGTLTAADIRYGPAVLEVNPPPPSIDYSILKE
;
A
#
# COMPACT_ATOMS: atom_id res chain seq x y z
N MET A 1 1.29 21.16 -4.34
CA MET A 1 2.24 20.36 -5.15
C MET A 1 2.00 18.86 -5.03
N SER A 2 1.58 18.32 -3.88
CA SER A 2 1.33 16.87 -3.68
C SER A 2 0.18 16.26 -4.53
N VAL A 3 -0.90 17.01 -4.81
CA VAL A 3 -2.06 16.48 -5.57
C VAL A 3 -1.68 16.00 -6.99
N TYR A 4 -0.75 16.68 -7.65
CA TYR A 4 -0.30 16.28 -9.00
C TYR A 4 0.59 15.03 -8.98
N THR A 5 1.28 14.77 -7.87
CA THR A 5 2.12 13.57 -7.68
C THR A 5 1.27 12.30 -7.53
N LEU A 6 0.09 12.42 -6.90
CA LEU A 6 -0.83 11.29 -6.70
C LEU A 6 -1.52 10.85 -8.01
N ALA A 7 -1.74 11.76 -8.96
CA ALA A 7 -2.35 11.40 -10.24
C ALA A 7 -1.39 10.69 -11.20
N ALA A 8 -0.07 10.77 -10.96
CA ALA A 8 0.95 10.25 -11.86
C ALA A 8 0.89 8.72 -12.07
N MET A 9 0.32 7.99 -11.12
CA MET A 9 0.13 6.53 -11.18
C MET A 9 -0.83 6.08 -12.29
N PHE A 10 -1.72 6.96 -12.77
CA PHE A 10 -2.69 6.60 -13.81
C PHE A 10 -2.23 6.92 -15.23
N ILE A 11 -1.01 7.42 -15.39
CA ILE A 11 -0.56 8.03 -16.65
C ILE A 11 0.53 7.14 -17.24
N VAL A 12 0.07 6.14 -18.00
CA VAL A 12 0.90 5.10 -18.63
C VAL A 12 1.89 5.71 -19.64
N SER A 13 1.44 6.65 -20.46
CA SER A 13 2.30 7.49 -21.32
C SER A 13 1.49 8.67 -21.90
N CYS A 14 2.18 9.77 -22.24
CA CYS A 14 1.60 10.86 -23.02
C CYS A 14 1.90 10.65 -24.51
N PRO A 15 0.90 10.56 -25.40
CA PRO A 15 1.11 10.63 -26.85
C PRO A 15 1.88 11.90 -27.24
N ALA A 16 2.80 11.79 -28.22
CA ALA A 16 3.65 12.92 -28.63
C ALA A 16 2.89 14.14 -29.17
N SER A 17 1.60 14.00 -29.51
CA SER A 17 0.74 15.12 -29.93
C SER A 17 0.09 15.88 -28.77
N ASN A 18 0.17 15.38 -27.53
CA ASN A 18 -0.36 16.09 -26.37
C ASN A 18 0.69 17.08 -25.85
N ALA A 19 0.22 18.25 -25.40
CA ALA A 19 1.07 19.18 -24.67
C ALA A 19 1.67 18.47 -23.45
N ALA A 20 2.97 18.62 -23.24
CA ALA A 20 3.65 18.03 -22.10
C ALA A 20 2.97 18.50 -20.81
N LEU A 21 2.46 17.54 -20.03
CA LEU A 21 1.81 17.86 -18.78
C LEU A 21 2.89 18.29 -17.74
N PRO A 22 2.57 19.22 -16.83
CA PRO A 22 3.54 19.71 -15.84
C PRO A 22 3.77 18.73 -14.68
N PHE A 23 3.82 17.42 -14.97
CA PHE A 23 4.14 16.39 -14.00
C PHE A 23 5.01 15.30 -14.64
N THR A 24 5.77 14.60 -13.81
CA THR A 24 6.66 13.51 -14.20
C THR A 24 6.04 12.18 -13.74
N SER A 25 5.92 11.21 -14.64
CA SER A 25 5.58 9.83 -14.25
C SER A 25 6.78 9.20 -13.54
N TYR A 26 6.57 8.62 -12.36
CA TYR A 26 7.64 7.93 -11.64
C TYR A 26 7.69 6.44 -12.01
N PRO A 27 8.87 5.81 -11.90
CA PRO A 27 8.98 4.36 -12.02
C PRO A 27 8.06 3.64 -11.02
N SER A 28 7.47 2.51 -11.44
CA SER A 28 6.45 1.81 -10.66
C SER A 28 7.00 1.23 -9.35
N LEU A 29 6.19 1.31 -8.30
CA LEU A 29 6.38 0.61 -7.03
C LEU A 29 5.14 -0.24 -6.79
N GLN A 30 5.33 -1.52 -6.46
CA GLN A 30 4.25 -2.44 -6.13
C GLN A 30 4.36 -2.85 -4.67
N VAL A 31 3.23 -3.15 -4.03
CA VAL A 31 3.23 -3.71 -2.67
C VAL A 31 3.25 -5.22 -2.77
N ASP A 32 4.20 -5.87 -2.10
CA ASP A 32 4.31 -7.32 -2.04
C ASP A 32 3.43 -7.88 -0.90
N GLY A 33 2.68 -8.93 -1.19
CA GLY A 33 1.77 -9.60 -0.27
C GLY A 33 0.27 -9.30 -0.47
N SER A 34 -0.56 -9.95 0.37
CA SER A 34 -2.03 -9.82 0.40
C SER A 34 -2.46 -8.45 0.93
N THR A 35 -2.10 -7.37 0.23
CA THR A 35 -2.61 -6.03 0.52
C THR A 35 -3.98 -5.85 -0.11
N CYS A 36 -4.87 -5.09 0.53
CA CYS A 36 -6.28 -5.03 0.11
C CYS A 36 -6.42 -3.98 -0.97
N THR A 37 -5.59 -4.11 -1.98
CA THR A 37 -5.46 -3.22 -3.11
C THR A 37 -6.17 -3.89 -4.27
N CYS A 38 -7.47 -4.13 -4.08
CA CYS A 38 -8.32 -4.57 -5.17
C CYS A 38 -8.59 -3.40 -6.12
N GLU A 39 -7.57 -3.03 -6.88
CA GLU A 39 -7.69 -2.22 -8.09
C GLU A 39 -7.71 -3.17 -9.29
N GLU A 40 -8.69 -3.04 -10.19
CA GLU A 40 -8.83 -3.90 -11.37
C GLU A 40 -7.50 -3.99 -12.17
N PRO A 41 -7.16 -5.15 -12.78
CA PRO A 41 -8.01 -6.32 -13.04
C PRO A 41 -7.77 -7.50 -12.07
N GLN A 42 -7.03 -7.30 -10.97
CA GLN A 42 -6.55 -8.41 -10.13
C GLN A 42 -7.61 -8.99 -9.18
N CYS A 43 -8.77 -8.33 -9.02
CA CYS A 43 -9.88 -8.84 -8.22
C CYS A 43 -11.08 -9.15 -9.13
N ARG A 44 -11.34 -10.44 -9.34
CA ARG A 44 -12.47 -10.92 -10.16
C ARG A 44 -13.81 -10.83 -9.42
N SER A 45 -13.79 -10.73 -8.08
CA SER A 45 -14.99 -10.58 -7.27
C SER A 45 -14.71 -9.79 -5.97
N PRO A 46 -15.65 -8.95 -5.49
CA PRO A 46 -15.57 -8.30 -4.17
C PRO A 46 -15.40 -9.29 -2.99
N SER A 47 -15.78 -10.56 -3.18
CA SER A 47 -15.58 -11.64 -2.22
C SER A 47 -14.12 -12.07 -2.04
N ASP A 48 -13.23 -11.64 -2.92
CA ASP A 48 -11.78 -11.90 -2.83
C ASP A 48 -11.09 -10.93 -1.86
N VAL A 49 -11.73 -9.79 -1.55
CA VAL A 49 -11.27 -8.81 -0.55
C VAL A 49 -11.56 -9.29 0.88
N VAL A 50 -12.63 -10.06 1.06
CA VAL A 50 -13.11 -10.50 2.39
C VAL A 50 -13.53 -11.95 2.34
N LYS A 51 -12.64 -12.86 2.74
CA LYS A 51 -13.08 -14.11 3.39
C LYS A 51 -12.64 -14.09 4.85
N ARG A 52 -13.63 -13.96 5.74
CA ARG A 52 -13.47 -14.33 7.15
C ARG A 52 -13.08 -15.81 7.17
N GLY A 53 -12.00 -16.12 7.87
CA GLY A 53 -11.29 -17.40 7.78
C GLY A 53 -12.18 -18.65 7.92
N GLY A 54 -11.68 -19.75 7.33
CA GLY A 54 -12.04 -21.14 7.64
C GLY A 54 -13.52 -21.43 7.86
N GLY A 55 -14.35 -21.31 6.81
CA GLY A 55 -15.69 -21.88 6.85
C GLY A 55 -15.66 -23.41 6.88
N TRP A 56 -16.73 -24.00 7.42
CA TRP A 56 -17.10 -25.43 7.56
C TRP A 56 -16.69 -26.40 6.41
N ALA A 57 -16.31 -25.90 5.23
CA ALA A 57 -15.80 -26.70 4.12
C ALA A 57 -14.33 -27.15 4.28
N ALA A 58 -13.54 -26.56 5.18
CA ALA A 58 -12.14 -26.94 5.38
C ALA A 58 -11.97 -28.28 6.16
N GLU A 59 -12.96 -28.66 6.98
CA GLU A 59 -12.89 -29.81 7.90
C GLU A 59 -13.54 -31.10 7.38
N HIS A 60 -14.19 -31.08 6.22
CA HIS A 60 -14.82 -32.27 5.64
C HIS A 60 -14.00 -32.85 4.48
N HIS A 61 -13.30 -33.96 4.73
CA HIS A 61 -12.52 -34.75 3.76
C HIS A 61 -13.35 -35.43 2.63
N GLY A 62 -14.63 -35.06 2.46
CA GLY A 62 -15.58 -35.74 1.58
C GLY A 62 -16.05 -34.94 0.35
N TRP A 63 -15.61 -33.70 0.16
CA TRP A 63 -16.00 -32.88 -0.99
C TRP A 63 -14.93 -32.90 -2.09
N PRO A 64 -15.33 -32.92 -3.38
CA PRO A 64 -14.38 -32.85 -4.49
C PRO A 64 -13.52 -31.60 -4.39
N GLU A 65 -12.24 -31.71 -4.74
CA GLU A 65 -11.26 -30.63 -4.59
C GLU A 65 -11.65 -29.33 -5.32
N THR A 66 -12.48 -29.47 -6.37
CA THR A 66 -13.08 -28.36 -7.13
C THR A 66 -14.13 -27.54 -6.38
N TRP A 67 -14.67 -28.07 -5.28
CA TRP A 67 -15.63 -27.42 -4.39
C TRP A 67 -15.01 -26.90 -3.10
N ARG A 68 -13.73 -27.20 -2.86
CA ARG A 68 -12.98 -26.54 -1.80
C ARG A 68 -12.83 -25.09 -2.24
N PRO A 69 -13.20 -24.09 -1.41
CA PRO A 69 -12.81 -22.72 -1.73
C PRO A 69 -11.28 -22.75 -1.85
N GLN A 70 -10.77 -22.53 -3.06
CA GLN A 70 -9.35 -22.25 -3.27
C GLN A 70 -8.97 -21.23 -2.20
N GLN A 71 -7.85 -21.47 -1.50
CA GLN A 71 -7.31 -20.59 -0.46
C GLN A 71 -7.18 -19.19 -1.05
N SER A 72 -8.28 -18.46 -0.97
CA SER A 72 -8.43 -17.10 -1.43
C SER A 72 -7.64 -16.32 -0.42
N ASN A 73 -6.57 -15.68 -0.88
CA ASN A 73 -5.76 -14.75 -0.12
C ASN A 73 -6.71 -13.89 0.72
N SER A 74 -6.86 -14.21 2.00
CA SER A 74 -7.57 -13.34 2.91
C SER A 74 -6.66 -12.15 3.06
N CYS A 75 -6.90 -11.12 2.26
CA CYS A 75 -6.20 -9.88 2.47
C CYS A 75 -6.58 -9.37 3.87
N THR A 76 -5.57 -9.13 4.70
CA THR A 76 -5.76 -8.35 5.91
C THR A 76 -4.86 -7.13 5.77
N PRO A 77 -5.42 -5.91 5.74
CA PRO A 77 -4.62 -4.69 5.69
C PRO A 77 -3.59 -4.68 6.84
N PRO A 78 -2.32 -4.32 6.59
CA PRO A 78 -1.35 -4.19 7.66
C PRO A 78 -1.82 -3.14 8.68
N SER A 79 -1.56 -3.40 9.96
CA SER A 79 -1.74 -2.40 11.02
C SER A 79 -0.47 -1.58 11.19
N PRO A 80 -0.56 -0.35 11.72
CA PRO A 80 0.62 0.43 12.07
C PRO A 80 1.63 -0.35 12.93
N GLY A 81 2.91 -0.14 12.66
CA GLY A 81 4.03 -0.86 13.28
C GLY A 81 4.35 -2.23 12.65
N LYS A 82 3.52 -2.75 11.74
CA LYS A 82 3.86 -3.94 10.95
C LYS A 82 4.70 -3.56 9.74
N SER A 83 5.60 -4.46 9.34
CA SER A 83 6.42 -4.28 8.15
C SER A 83 5.69 -4.71 6.89
N VAL A 84 5.88 -3.96 5.82
CA VAL A 84 5.36 -4.21 4.48
C VAL A 84 6.53 -4.17 3.51
N THR A 85 6.53 -5.06 2.53
CA THR A 85 7.54 -5.11 1.47
C THR A 85 6.98 -4.46 0.21
N PHE A 86 7.82 -3.70 -0.47
CA PHE A 86 7.51 -3.06 -1.75
C PHE A 86 8.56 -3.49 -2.78
N THR A 87 8.12 -3.70 -4.02
CA THR A 87 8.96 -4.11 -5.14
C THR A 87 8.99 -3.01 -6.19
N ALA A 88 10.18 -2.55 -6.52
CA ALA A 88 10.43 -1.59 -7.59
C ALA A 88 10.73 -2.30 -8.91
N ASN A 89 10.62 -1.57 -10.03
CA ASN A 89 10.96 -2.12 -11.35
C ASN A 89 12.48 -2.33 -11.56
N ASN A 90 13.32 -1.70 -10.74
CA ASN A 90 14.77 -1.73 -10.80
C ASN A 90 15.36 -1.72 -9.39
N THR A 91 16.67 -1.95 -9.30
CA THR A 91 17.41 -1.96 -8.03
C THR A 91 17.20 -0.66 -7.25
N ILE A 92 16.86 -0.79 -5.97
CA ILE A 92 16.65 0.33 -5.07
C ILE A 92 18.01 0.80 -4.53
N PRO A 93 18.36 2.09 -4.67
CA PRO A 93 19.62 2.61 -4.14
C PRO A 93 19.72 2.45 -2.62
N ALA A 94 20.90 2.06 -2.12
CA ALA A 94 21.15 2.00 -0.68
C ALA A 94 20.91 3.35 0.00
N GLY A 95 20.37 3.32 1.22
CA GLY A 95 20.01 4.54 1.96
C GLY A 95 18.70 5.20 1.54
N SER A 96 17.90 4.55 0.68
CA SER A 96 16.55 5.02 0.35
C SER A 96 15.58 4.89 1.53
N TYR A 97 14.56 5.75 1.54
CA TYR A 97 13.49 5.78 2.52
C TYR A 97 12.17 5.35 1.89
N VAL A 98 11.25 4.82 2.70
CA VAL A 98 9.86 4.57 2.32
C VAL A 98 9.00 5.68 2.92
N THR A 99 8.38 6.47 2.06
CA THR A 99 7.61 7.65 2.43
C THR A 99 6.12 7.39 2.27
N PHE A 100 5.40 7.45 3.39
CA PHE A 100 3.96 7.25 3.49
C PHE A 100 3.24 8.60 3.48
N VAL A 101 2.27 8.74 2.58
CA VAL A 101 1.37 9.88 2.48
C VAL A 101 -0.05 9.40 2.77
N SER A 102 -0.58 9.77 3.94
CA SER A 102 -1.94 9.47 4.37
C SER A 102 -2.66 10.78 4.68
N GLY A 103 -3.59 11.17 3.81
CA GLY A 103 -4.24 12.48 3.85
C GLY A 103 -3.21 13.62 3.72
N LEU A 104 -3.04 14.42 4.77
CA LEU A 104 -2.07 15.52 4.85
C LEU A 104 -0.76 15.13 5.56
N SER A 105 -0.69 13.91 6.11
CA SER A 105 0.48 13.44 6.86
C SER A 105 1.48 12.80 5.91
N VAL A 106 2.73 13.29 5.94
CA VAL A 106 3.87 12.72 5.20
C VAL A 106 4.92 12.26 6.20
N VAL A 107 5.23 10.97 6.19
CA VAL A 107 6.20 10.34 7.10
C VAL A 107 7.10 9.38 6.34
N SER A 108 8.41 9.60 6.41
CA SER A 108 9.41 8.65 5.90
C SER A 108 9.90 7.69 6.99
N VAL A 109 10.13 6.45 6.59
CA VAL A 109 10.70 5.38 7.41
C VAL A 109 11.87 4.79 6.65
N GLN A 110 12.99 4.57 7.34
CA GLN A 110 14.12 3.90 6.72
C GLN A 110 13.77 2.44 6.41
N GLY A 111 13.91 2.03 5.14
CA GLY A 111 13.59 0.68 4.70
C GLY A 111 14.82 -0.24 4.69
N ASN A 112 14.58 -1.53 4.90
CA ASN A 112 15.58 -2.56 4.65
C ASN A 112 15.52 -2.97 3.17
N ILE A 113 16.63 -2.82 2.45
CA ILE A 113 16.68 -2.98 0.99
C ILE A 113 17.33 -4.31 0.63
N ASP A 114 16.68 -5.05 -0.27
CA ASP A 114 17.21 -6.28 -0.87
C ASP A 114 16.96 -6.26 -2.39
N GLY A 115 17.96 -5.78 -3.13
CA GLY A 115 17.89 -5.65 -4.59
C GLY A 115 16.78 -4.68 -5.03
N VAL A 116 15.69 -5.25 -5.56
CA VAL A 116 14.51 -4.50 -6.03
C VAL A 116 13.43 -4.36 -4.94
N ASN A 117 13.61 -5.01 -3.80
CA ASN A 117 12.66 -5.01 -2.70
C ASN A 117 13.10 -4.04 -1.60
N ILE A 118 12.14 -3.38 -0.98
CA ILE A 118 12.34 -2.56 0.22
C ILE A 118 11.25 -2.87 1.24
N THR A 119 11.65 -3.20 2.47
CA THR A 119 10.73 -3.51 3.57
C THR A 119 10.77 -2.40 4.60
N ALA A 120 9.62 -1.84 4.97
CA ALA A 120 9.54 -0.78 5.98
C ALA A 120 8.32 -0.96 6.90
N ALA A 121 8.45 -0.47 8.14
CA ALA A 121 7.34 -0.45 9.10
C ALA A 121 6.33 0.64 8.74
N VAL A 122 5.04 0.30 8.80
CA VAL A 122 3.94 1.26 8.61
C VAL A 122 3.93 2.27 9.78
N PRO A 123 3.99 3.58 9.52
CA PRO A 123 4.02 4.59 10.58
C PRO A 123 2.68 4.68 11.31
N THR A 124 2.70 5.13 12.56
CA THR A 124 1.50 5.24 13.41
C THR A 124 0.45 6.21 12.89
N GLN A 125 0.87 7.16 12.04
CA GLN A 125 0.01 8.15 11.42
C GLN A 125 -0.70 7.65 10.15
N ALA A 126 -0.29 6.49 9.60
CA ALA A 126 -0.93 5.92 8.41
C ALA A 126 -2.17 5.13 8.80
N MET A 127 -3.30 5.45 8.17
CA MET A 127 -4.58 4.77 8.34
C MET A 127 -5.45 4.94 7.08
N GLY A 128 -6.22 3.92 6.73
CA GLY A 128 -6.98 3.86 5.49
C GLY A 128 -6.07 3.85 4.26
N GLN A 129 -6.55 4.43 3.16
CA GLN A 129 -5.80 4.52 1.93
C GLN A 129 -4.55 5.42 2.10
N THR A 130 -3.39 4.81 1.91
CA THR A 130 -2.08 5.43 2.07
C THR A 130 -1.27 5.26 0.79
N TYR A 131 -0.66 6.35 0.30
CA TYR A 131 0.21 6.31 -0.86
C TYR A 131 1.66 6.21 -0.41
N VAL A 132 2.42 5.30 -1.02
CA VAL A 132 3.78 4.98 -0.61
C VAL A 132 4.75 5.28 -1.74
N PHE A 133 5.83 5.98 -1.43
CA PHE A 133 6.90 6.32 -2.35
C PHE A 133 8.23 5.81 -1.82
N VAL A 134 9.17 5.52 -2.70
CA VAL A 134 10.57 5.38 -2.32
C VAL A 134 11.27 6.70 -2.62
N THR A 135 11.93 7.28 -1.62
CA THR A 135 12.60 8.59 -1.72
C THR A 135 14.09 8.50 -1.40
N SER A 136 14.89 9.42 -1.94
CA SER A 136 16.33 9.49 -1.62
C SER A 136 16.65 10.08 -0.24
N GLN A 137 15.68 10.67 0.45
CA GLN A 137 15.87 11.30 1.76
C GLN A 137 14.65 11.13 2.67
N ASP A 138 14.85 11.45 3.94
CA ASP A 138 13.84 11.46 5.00
C ASP A 138 12.94 12.70 4.85
N GLU A 139 11.76 12.51 4.27
CA GLU A 139 10.75 13.55 4.04
C GLU A 139 9.81 13.64 5.27
N LYS A 140 9.69 14.83 5.86
CA LYS A 140 8.82 15.09 7.01
C LYS A 140 7.86 16.23 6.70
N GLY A 141 6.56 15.91 6.65
CA GLY A 141 5.49 16.90 6.50
C GLY A 141 5.32 17.48 5.08
N THR A 142 6.27 17.33 4.17
CA THR A 142 6.11 17.65 2.74
C THR A 142 6.85 16.60 1.92
N LEU A 143 6.26 16.17 0.81
CA LEU A 143 6.89 15.28 -0.16
C LEU A 143 7.40 16.11 -1.35
N THR A 144 8.71 16.05 -1.60
CA THR A 144 9.35 16.77 -2.71
C THR A 144 9.49 15.89 -3.95
N ALA A 145 9.02 16.38 -5.10
CA ALA A 145 8.98 15.63 -6.36
C ALA A 145 10.36 15.19 -6.87
N ALA A 146 11.42 15.93 -6.54
CA ALA A 146 12.80 15.64 -6.97
C ALA A 146 13.40 14.42 -6.25
N ASP A 147 12.88 14.10 -5.06
CA ASP A 147 13.41 13.05 -4.21
C ASP A 147 12.74 11.70 -4.43
N ILE A 148 11.62 11.67 -5.14
CA ILE A 148 10.88 10.46 -5.48
C ILE A 148 11.66 9.65 -6.52
N ARG A 149 11.96 8.41 -6.16
CA ARG A 149 12.62 7.42 -7.01
C ARG A 149 11.64 6.42 -7.60
N TYR A 150 10.65 6.00 -6.82
CA TYR A 150 9.62 5.05 -7.22
C TYR A 150 8.28 5.40 -6.58
N GLY A 151 7.18 5.08 -7.25
CA GLY A 151 5.83 5.16 -6.71
C GLY A 151 4.83 5.95 -7.56
N PRO A 152 3.65 6.27 -6.99
CA PRO A 152 3.16 5.72 -5.73
C PRO A 152 2.78 4.23 -5.85
N ALA A 153 2.94 3.50 -4.75
CA ALA A 153 2.18 2.30 -4.46
C ALA A 153 0.98 2.65 -3.58
N VAL A 154 -0.17 2.01 -3.78
CA VAL A 154 -1.34 2.20 -2.91
C VAL A 154 -1.33 1.12 -1.83
N LEU A 155 -1.57 1.51 -0.59
CA LEU A 155 -1.64 0.61 0.56
C LEU A 155 -2.85 0.95 1.43
N GLU A 156 -3.71 -0.03 1.68
CA GLU A 156 -4.76 0.08 2.70
C GLU A 156 -4.16 -0.27 4.07
N VAL A 157 -4.33 0.61 5.06
CA VAL A 157 -3.82 0.42 6.42
C VAL A 157 -4.96 0.34 7.43
N ASN A 158 -4.96 -0.69 8.27
CA ASN A 158 -6.01 -0.87 9.27
C ASN A 158 -5.96 0.25 10.32
N PRO A 159 -7.08 0.92 10.64
CA PRO A 159 -7.09 1.91 11.71
C PRO A 159 -6.78 1.26 13.07
N PRO A 160 -6.18 2.01 14.01
CA PRO A 160 -6.06 1.57 15.39
C PRO A 160 -7.46 1.27 15.99
N PRO A 161 -7.56 0.34 16.95
CA PRO A 161 -8.81 0.13 17.69
C PRO A 161 -9.29 1.44 18.32
N PRO A 162 -10.60 1.72 18.32
CA PRO A 162 -11.13 2.92 18.97
C PRO A 162 -10.88 2.87 20.48
N SER A 163 -10.50 4.00 21.07
CA SER A 163 -10.51 4.19 22.52
C SER A 163 -11.91 4.58 22.95
N ILE A 164 -12.56 3.76 23.77
CA ILE A 164 -13.83 4.12 24.40
C ILE A 164 -13.53 4.67 25.79
N ASP A 165 -13.82 5.95 25.99
CA ASP A 165 -13.79 6.56 27.31
C ASP A 165 -15.13 6.30 28.02
N TYR A 166 -15.07 5.49 29.08
CA TYR A 166 -16.23 5.18 29.91
C TYR A 166 -16.41 6.15 31.09
N SER A 167 -15.61 7.22 31.18
CA SER A 167 -15.71 8.24 32.23
C SER A 167 -17.07 8.95 32.22
N ILE A 168 -17.71 9.02 31.05
CA ILE A 168 -19.04 9.59 30.80
C ILE A 168 -20.20 8.69 31.22
N LEU A 169 -19.98 7.45 31.67
CA LEU A 169 -21.03 6.54 32.13
C LEU A 169 -21.15 6.45 33.66
N LYS A 170 -20.41 7.28 34.41
CA LYS A 170 -20.57 7.40 35.87
C LYS A 170 -21.48 8.58 36.20
N GLU A 171 -22.79 8.34 36.18
CA GLU A 171 -23.77 9.07 37.00
C GLU A 171 -24.44 8.11 37.98
#